data_AF-A0A210RWE1-F1
#
_entry.id   AF-A0A210RWE1-F1
#
_cell.length_a   1.000
_cell.length_b   1.000
_cell.length_c   1.000
_cell.angle_alpha   90.00
_cell.angle_beta   90.00
_cell.angle_gamma   90.00
#
_symmetry.space_group_name_H-M   'P 1'
#
loop_
_entity.id
_entity.type
_entity.pdbx_description
1 polymer ?
#
loop_
_entity_poly.entity_id
_entity_poly.type
_entity_poly.pdbx_seq_one_letter_code
_entity_poly.pdbx_strand_id
1 'polypeptide(L)'
;MMHLYRVVTIIFFSVFLSQGAHAKWDEERDVTTNGKDELVYYFKTNEQGQKLVLDKYVKRLIFIRSDRFYKRSIRQIRIDGVAVDVTSDPFSRHPEQTAIIFDNKDEILKKLFLAKKIELDVRYGREQEVSTFLVK
;
A
#
# COMPACT_ATOMS: atom_id res chain seq x y z
N MET A 1 -35.51 9.57 -32.10
CA MET A 1 -34.17 8.98 -32.28
C MET A 1 -33.09 9.93 -31.73
N MET A 2 -32.99 10.15 -30.41
CA MET A 2 -31.86 10.86 -29.77
C MET A 2 -31.60 10.40 -28.31
N HIS A 3 -32.51 9.63 -27.71
CA HIS A 3 -32.40 9.17 -26.32
C HIS A 3 -31.72 7.81 -26.14
N LEU A 4 -31.79 6.91 -27.14
CA LEU A 4 -31.16 5.58 -27.03
C LEU A 4 -29.62 5.66 -27.05
N TYR A 5 -29.07 6.54 -27.89
CA TYR A 5 -27.61 6.70 -28.03
C TYR A 5 -26.96 7.31 -26.79
N ARG A 6 -27.72 8.07 -25.99
CA ARG A 6 -27.25 8.70 -24.77
C ARG A 6 -27.09 7.71 -23.62
N VAL A 7 -27.90 6.64 -23.60
CA VAL A 7 -27.78 5.55 -22.63
C VAL A 7 -26.64 4.61 -23.00
N VAL A 8 -26.47 4.32 -24.29
CA VAL A 8 -25.36 3.46 -24.78
C VAL A 8 -24.01 4.11 -24.53
N THR A 9 -23.88 5.44 -24.64
CA THR A 9 -22.62 6.15 -24.34
C THR A 9 -22.26 6.16 -22.86
N ILE A 10 -23.24 6.22 -21.95
CA ILE A 10 -22.98 6.16 -20.51
C ILE A 10 -22.53 4.75 -20.09
N ILE A 11 -23.15 3.70 -20.64
CA ILE A 11 -22.75 2.32 -20.34
C ILE A 11 -21.35 2.03 -20.88
N PHE A 12 -21.02 2.49 -22.11
CA PHE A 12 -19.69 2.31 -22.67
C PHE A 12 -18.60 3.03 -21.86
N PHE A 13 -18.86 4.22 -21.31
CA PHE A 13 -17.88 4.93 -20.48
C PHE A 13 -17.66 4.26 -19.10
N SER A 14 -18.64 3.53 -18.57
CA SER A 14 -18.50 2.81 -17.31
C SER A 14 -17.69 1.51 -17.42
N VAL A 15 -17.67 0.88 -18.61
CA VAL A 15 -16.96 -0.40 -18.81
C VAL A 15 -15.44 -0.19 -19.02
N PHE A 16 -15.03 0.97 -19.54
CA PHE A 16 -13.61 1.27 -19.78
C PHE A 16 -12.81 1.70 -18.54
N LEU A 17 -13.44 1.96 -17.40
CA LEU A 17 -12.74 2.16 -16.12
C LEU A 17 -12.39 0.85 -15.41
N SER A 18 -12.79 -0.30 -15.95
CA SER A 18 -12.44 -1.63 -15.43
C SER A 18 -11.29 -2.31 -16.19
N GLN A 19 -10.56 -1.58 -17.04
CA GLN A 19 -9.33 -2.12 -17.64
C GLN A 19 -8.36 -2.51 -16.52
N GLY A 20 -8.14 -3.82 -16.39
CA GLY A 20 -7.41 -4.47 -15.31
C GLY A 20 -6.18 -3.71 -14.84
N ALA A 21 -6.33 -3.03 -13.71
CA ALA A 21 -5.22 -2.65 -12.84
C ALA A 21 -4.72 -3.94 -12.16
N HIS A 22 -4.16 -4.85 -12.96
CA HIS A 22 -3.41 -6.00 -12.47
C HIS A 22 -2.28 -5.44 -11.61
N ALA A 23 -2.43 -5.55 -10.30
CA ALA A 23 -1.87 -4.58 -9.41
C ALA A 23 -0.42 -4.92 -9.06
N LYS A 24 0.44 -4.76 -10.05
CA LYS A 24 1.87 -4.63 -9.79
C LYS A 24 2.11 -3.48 -8.80
N TRP A 25 3.13 -3.61 -7.96
CA TRP A 25 3.64 -2.48 -7.18
C TRP A 25 3.91 -1.29 -8.10
N ASP A 26 3.46 -0.11 -7.70
CA ASP A 26 3.70 1.14 -8.40
C ASP A 26 5.14 1.59 -8.14
N GLU A 27 5.84 2.13 -9.15
CA GLU A 27 7.24 2.55 -9.06
C GLU A 27 7.34 4.08 -9.05
N GLU A 28 7.98 4.62 -8.02
CA GLU A 28 8.34 6.04 -7.93
C GLU A 28 9.86 6.16 -7.99
N ARG A 29 10.37 6.93 -8.93
CA ARG A 29 11.81 7.12 -9.15
C ARG A 29 12.18 8.53 -8.74
N ASP A 30 13.03 8.64 -7.73
CA ASP A 30 13.59 9.91 -7.29
C ASP A 30 15.05 10.00 -7.75
N VAL A 31 15.35 11.05 -8.51
CA VAL A 31 16.72 11.36 -8.93
C VAL A 31 17.28 12.29 -7.88
N THR A 32 18.12 11.76 -6.99
CA THR A 32 18.82 12.58 -6.02
C THR A 32 19.61 13.68 -6.74
N THR A 33 19.67 14.88 -6.15
CA THR A 33 20.27 16.09 -6.76
C THR A 33 21.75 15.92 -7.16
N ASN A 34 22.41 14.87 -6.68
CA ASN A 34 23.80 14.51 -7.00
C ASN A 34 23.96 13.59 -8.24
N GLY A 35 22.86 13.22 -8.93
CA GLY A 35 22.88 12.54 -10.24
C GLY A 35 23.52 11.15 -10.27
N LYS A 36 23.88 10.57 -9.12
CA LYS A 36 24.61 9.30 -9.02
C LYS A 36 23.76 8.10 -8.63
N ASP A 37 22.67 8.31 -7.89
CA ASP A 37 21.81 7.23 -7.41
C ASP A 37 20.34 7.51 -7.75
N GLU A 38 19.78 6.63 -8.58
CA GLU A 38 18.34 6.57 -8.88
C GLU A 38 17.67 5.76 -7.75
N LEU A 39 16.93 6.44 -6.88
CA LEU A 39 16.19 5.78 -5.81
C LEU A 39 14.85 5.32 -6.34
N VAL A 40 14.65 4.01 -6.40
CA VAL A 40 13.38 3.40 -6.82
C VAL A 40 12.61 2.95 -5.59
N TYR A 41 11.44 3.53 -5.40
CA TYR A 41 10.49 3.17 -4.35
C TYR A 41 9.33 2.40 -4.96
N TYR A 42 8.96 1.30 -4.32
CA TYR A 42 7.77 0.53 -4.69
C TYR A 42 6.66 0.88 -3.71
N PHE A 43 5.48 1.22 -4.22
CA PHE A 43 4.34 1.53 -3.36
C PHE A 43 3.03 0.93 -3.90
N LYS A 44 2.01 0.92 -3.04
CA LYS A 44 0.65 0.61 -3.42
C LYS A 44 -0.30 1.50 -2.67
N THR A 45 -1.30 2.03 -3.35
CA THR A 45 -2.39 2.77 -2.73
C THR A 45 -3.67 1.94 -2.78
N ASN A 46 -4.40 1.87 -1.67
CA ASN A 46 -5.69 1.18 -1.63
C ASN A 46 -6.86 2.14 -1.90
N GLU A 47 -8.08 1.59 -1.97
CA GLU A 47 -9.30 2.36 -2.24
C GLU A 47 -9.59 3.43 -1.17
N GLN A 48 -9.09 3.22 0.06
CA GLN A 48 -9.22 4.17 1.16
C GLN A 48 -8.19 5.31 1.10
N GLY A 49 -7.32 5.33 0.08
CA GLY A 49 -6.26 6.34 -0.08
C GLY A 49 -5.07 6.14 0.87
N GLN A 50 -4.95 4.98 1.53
CA GLN A 50 -3.78 4.61 2.32
C GLN A 50 -2.68 4.12 1.40
N LYS A 51 -1.42 4.45 1.69
CA LYS A 51 -0.24 4.07 0.90
C LYS A 51 0.61 3.08 1.68
N LEU A 52 1.04 2.03 1.02
CA LEU A 52 1.98 1.04 1.52
C LEU A 52 3.26 1.17 0.70
N VAL A 53 4.39 1.42 1.34
CA VAL A 53 5.67 1.64 0.67
C VAL A 53 6.64 0.53 1.07
N LEU A 54 7.17 -0.18 0.07
CA LEU A 54 8.19 -1.19 0.24
C LEU A 54 9.57 -0.51 0.16
N ASP A 55 10.20 -0.34 1.32
CA ASP A 55 11.53 0.23 1.43
C ASP A 55 12.58 -0.90 1.33
N LYS A 56 13.12 -1.09 0.12
CA LYS A 56 14.10 -2.14 -0.17
C LYS A 56 15.45 -1.91 0.52
N TYR A 57 15.80 -0.67 0.82
CA TYR A 57 17.12 -0.30 1.33
C TYR A 57 17.22 -0.57 2.83
N VAL A 58 16.17 -0.20 3.58
CA VAL A 58 16.09 -0.44 5.03
C VAL A 58 15.37 -1.75 5.36
N LYS A 59 14.88 -2.44 4.34
CA LYS A 59 14.23 -3.75 4.43
C LYS A 59 13.02 -3.72 5.38
N ARG A 60 12.10 -2.78 5.13
CA ARG A 60 10.90 -2.56 5.93
C ARG A 60 9.72 -2.19 5.04
N LEU A 61 8.54 -2.20 5.63
CA LEU A 61 7.32 -1.69 4.98
C LEU A 61 6.90 -0.42 5.71
N ILE A 62 6.46 0.60 4.99
CA ILE A 62 5.97 1.85 5.59
C ILE A 62 4.50 1.97 5.24
N PHE A 63 3.66 2.01 6.26
CA PHE A 63 2.25 2.29 6.13
C PHE A 63 2.01 3.79 6.32
N ILE A 64 1.37 4.41 5.35
CA ILE A 64 1.08 5.84 5.31
C ILE A 64 -0.43 6.03 5.18
N ARG A 65 -0.99 6.86 6.05
CA ARG A 65 -2.38 7.31 5.98
C ARG A 65 -2.38 8.79 6.28
N SER A 66 -3.18 9.56 5.55
CA SER A 66 -3.23 11.03 5.64
C SER A 66 -3.75 11.55 6.98
N ASP A 67 -4.30 10.69 7.85
CA ASP A 67 -4.76 11.07 9.18
C ASP A 67 -3.59 11.43 10.10
N ARG A 68 -3.67 12.59 10.75
CA ARG A 68 -2.59 13.11 11.61
C ARG A 68 -2.86 12.91 13.10
N PHE A 69 -3.99 12.32 13.46
CA PHE A 69 -4.53 12.45 14.83
C PHE A 69 -4.14 11.31 15.77
N TYR A 70 -3.71 10.14 15.28
CA TYR A 70 -3.47 8.98 16.14
C TYR A 70 -2.21 8.19 15.79
N LYS A 71 -1.47 7.81 16.83
CA LYS A 71 -0.42 6.78 16.72
C LYS A 71 -1.08 5.45 16.37
N ARG A 72 -0.46 4.73 15.44
CA ARG A 72 -0.96 3.45 14.94
C ARG A 72 -0.08 2.33 15.46
N SER A 73 -0.71 1.25 15.86
CA SER A 73 0.00 0.00 16.11
C SER A 73 -0.45 -1.05 15.10
N ILE A 74 0.53 -1.75 14.53
CA ILE A 74 0.33 -2.83 13.58
C ILE A 74 1.10 -3.99 14.17
N ARG A 75 0.39 -5.03 14.57
CA ARG A 75 0.97 -6.21 15.22
C ARG A 75 1.02 -7.42 14.31
N GLN A 76 0.14 -7.44 13.31
CA GLN A 76 0.03 -8.55 12.38
C GLN A 76 -0.27 -8.00 10.99
N ILE A 77 0.31 -8.63 9.98
CA ILE A 77 -0.09 -8.48 8.59
C ILE A 77 -0.47 -9.85 8.03
N ARG A 78 -1.34 -9.90 7.02
CA ARG A 78 -1.59 -11.11 6.23
C ARG A 78 -1.06 -10.89 4.82
N ILE A 79 -0.21 -11.79 4.36
CA ILE A 79 0.30 -11.81 2.99
C ILE A 79 -0.33 -13.02 2.31
N ASP A 80 -1.19 -12.79 1.32
CA ASP A 80 -1.96 -13.85 0.65
C ASP A 80 -2.68 -14.79 1.64
N GLY A 81 -3.21 -14.21 2.73
CA GLY A 81 -3.91 -14.94 3.80
C GLY A 81 -3.01 -15.54 4.88
N VAL A 82 -1.68 -15.55 4.70
CA VAL A 82 -0.74 -16.04 5.72
C VAL A 82 -0.44 -14.92 6.73
N ALA A 83 -0.78 -15.15 7.99
CA ALA A 83 -0.49 -14.22 9.08
C ALA A 83 1.02 -14.17 9.40
N VAL A 84 1.54 -12.96 9.57
CA VAL A 84 2.91 -12.67 9.94
C VAL A 84 2.89 -11.63 11.06
N ASP A 85 3.50 -11.97 12.18
CA ASP A 85 3.67 -11.05 13.29
C ASP A 85 4.72 -9.99 12.94
N VAL A 86 4.45 -8.76 13.33
CA VAL A 86 5.27 -7.60 13.00
C VAL A 86 5.36 -6.63 14.18
N THR A 87 6.43 -5.84 14.19
CA THR A 87 6.56 -4.72 15.11
C THR A 87 6.35 -3.41 14.36
N SER A 88 5.43 -2.58 14.84
CA SER A 88 5.22 -1.23 14.31
C SER A 88 6.05 -0.18 15.04
N ASP A 89 6.73 0.68 14.29
CA ASP A 89 7.50 1.82 14.78
C ASP A 89 6.99 3.14 14.13
N PRO A 90 6.16 3.93 14.85
CA PRO A 90 5.66 5.21 14.35
C PRO A 90 6.76 6.27 14.24
N PHE A 91 6.78 7.02 13.14
CA PHE A 91 7.77 8.09 12.97
C PHE A 91 7.43 9.31 13.83
N SER A 92 8.41 9.82 14.59
CA SER A 92 8.19 10.97 15.47
C SER A 92 7.91 12.28 14.73
N ARG A 93 8.52 12.48 13.56
CA ARG A 93 8.37 13.70 12.73
C ARG A 93 7.28 13.58 11.66
N HIS A 94 6.84 12.37 11.40
CA HIS A 94 5.88 12.01 10.35
C HIS A 94 4.79 11.13 10.95
N PRO A 95 3.88 11.69 11.76
CA PRO A 95 2.83 10.91 12.43
C PRO A 95 1.92 10.17 11.45
N GLU A 96 1.86 10.63 10.20
CA GLU A 96 1.17 9.99 9.10
C GLU A 96 1.82 8.66 8.66
N GLN A 97 3.03 8.35 9.11
CA GLN A 97 3.82 7.19 8.71
C GLN A 97 4.07 6.23 9.89
N THR A 98 4.06 4.93 9.60
CA THR A 98 4.39 3.87 10.55
C THR A 98 5.25 2.83 9.85
N ALA A 99 6.47 2.64 10.33
CA ALA A 99 7.32 1.56 9.86
C ALA A 99 6.81 0.24 10.42
N ILE A 100 6.88 -0.81 9.61
CA ILE A 100 6.55 -2.18 9.96
C ILE A 100 7.82 -2.97 9.77
N ILE A 101 8.29 -3.53 10.89
CA ILE A 101 9.55 -4.23 11.01
C ILE A 101 9.25 -5.72 11.13
N PHE A 102 10.03 -6.51 10.40
CA PHE A 102 9.96 -7.95 10.34
C PHE A 102 11.16 -8.58 11.03
N ASP A 103 10.97 -9.72 11.68
CA ASP A 103 12.06 -10.52 12.24
C ASP A 103 12.91 -11.13 11.12
N ASN A 104 12.27 -11.79 10.15
CA ASN A 104 12.92 -12.37 8.97
C ASN A 104 12.70 -11.48 7.73
N LYS A 105 13.43 -10.36 7.70
CA LYS A 105 13.25 -9.30 6.69
C LYS A 105 13.35 -9.80 5.24
N ASP A 106 14.37 -10.58 4.91
CA ASP A 106 14.65 -10.96 3.52
C ASP A 106 13.62 -11.91 2.93
N GLU A 107 13.15 -12.89 3.71
CA GLU A 107 12.11 -13.82 3.26
C GLU A 107 10.77 -13.10 3.10
N ILE A 108 10.40 -12.27 4.07
CA ILE A 108 9.11 -11.57 4.06
C ILE A 108 9.05 -10.55 2.94
N LEU A 109 10.14 -9.82 2.66
CA LEU A 109 10.19 -8.87 1.53
C LEU A 109 9.98 -9.58 0.18
N LYS A 110 10.56 -10.77 -0.01
CA LYS A 110 10.32 -11.57 -1.22
C LYS A 110 8.84 -11.95 -1.34
N LYS A 111 8.21 -12.36 -0.23
CA LYS A 111 6.76 -12.66 -0.20
C LYS A 111 5.92 -11.43 -0.53
N LEU A 112 6.21 -10.28 0.09
CA LEU A 112 5.51 -9.00 -0.16
C LEU A 112 5.63 -8.55 -1.62
N PHE A 113 6.79 -8.74 -2.24
CA PHE A 113 6.99 -8.39 -3.64
C PHE A 113 6.16 -9.25 -4.60
N LEU A 114 5.93 -10.52 -4.24
CA LEU A 114 5.18 -11.49 -5.04
C LEU A 114 3.70 -11.56 -4.67
N ALA A 115 3.29 -10.89 -3.59
CA ALA A 115 1.95 -10.96 -3.04
C ALA A 115 0.89 -10.51 -4.05
N LYS A 116 -0.30 -11.11 -3.95
CA LYS A 116 -1.52 -10.64 -4.62
C LYS A 116 -2.33 -9.74 -3.70
N LYS A 117 -2.34 -10.07 -2.41
CA LYS A 117 -3.10 -9.35 -1.39
C LYS A 117 -2.28 -9.19 -0.13
N ILE A 118 -2.27 -7.98 0.41
CA ILE A 118 -1.66 -7.66 1.70
C ILE A 118 -2.73 -7.01 2.57
N GLU A 119 -2.92 -7.52 3.77
CA GLU A 119 -3.86 -6.99 4.75
C GLU A 119 -3.09 -6.59 6.00
N LEU A 120 -3.37 -5.41 6.54
CA LEU A 120 -2.76 -4.93 7.77
C LEU A 120 -3.84 -4.79 8.82
N ASP A 121 -3.65 -5.46 9.95
CA ASP A 121 -4.50 -5.29 11.12
C ASP A 121 -4.02 -4.03 11.87
N VAL A 122 -4.63 -2.87 11.54
CA VAL A 122 -4.23 -1.57 12.07
C VAL A 122 -5.09 -1.20 13.27
N ARG A 123 -4.47 -0.84 14.38
CA ARG A 123 -5.15 -0.40 15.59
C ARG A 123 -4.88 1.08 15.87
N TYR A 124 -5.98 1.82 16.05
CA TYR A 124 -6.05 3.24 16.32
C TYR A 124 -6.62 3.47 17.71
N GLY A 125 -5.74 3.49 18.72
CA GLY A 125 -6.18 3.55 20.11
C GLY A 125 -7.09 2.36 20.48
N ARG A 126 -8.41 2.62 20.53
CA ARG A 126 -9.44 1.60 20.81
C ARG A 126 -10.08 0.99 19.57
N GLU A 127 -9.93 1.62 18.42
CA GLU A 127 -10.50 1.14 17.15
C GLU A 127 -9.54 0.21 16.45
N GLN A 128 -10.08 -0.76 15.72
CA GLN A 128 -9.33 -1.69 14.89
C GLN A 128 -9.93 -1.72 13.49
N GLU A 129 -9.07 -1.64 12.49
CA GLU A 129 -9.43 -1.62 11.08
C GLU A 129 -8.49 -2.56 10.32
N VAL A 130 -9.00 -3.18 9.25
CA VAL A 130 -8.19 -3.99 8.33
C VAL A 130 -7.96 -3.21 7.05
N SER A 131 -6.73 -2.76 6.85
CA SER A 131 -6.31 -2.09 5.62
C SER A 131 -5.92 -3.11 4.57
N THR A 132 -6.70 -3.22 3.50
CA THR A 132 -6.45 -4.18 2.40
C THR A 132 -5.76 -3.50 1.23
N PHE A 133 -4.72 -4.14 0.69
CA PHE A 133 -3.98 -3.72 -0.48
C PHE A 133 -4.00 -4.86 -1.50
N LEU A 134 -4.54 -4.58 -2.67
CA LEU A 134 -4.41 -5.46 -3.82
C LEU A 134 -3.10 -5.11 -4.51
N VAL A 135 -2.19 -6.07 -4.51
CA VAL A 135 -0.99 -6.10 -5.32
C VAL A 135 -1.35 -6.96 -6.53
N LYS A 136 -0.68 -8.05 -6.91
CA LYS A 136 -0.87 -8.65 -8.26
C LYS A 136 -2.28 -9.06 -8.68
#